data_AF-A0A9W6KML5-F1
#
_entry.id   AF-A0A9W6KML5-F1
#
_cell.length_a   1.000
_cell.length_b   1.000
_cell.length_c   1.000
_cell.angle_alpha   90.00
_cell.angle_beta   90.00
_cell.angle_gamma   90.00
#
_symmetry.space_group_name_H-M   'P 1'
#
loop_
_entity.id
_entity.type
_entity.pdbx_description
1 polymer ?
#
loop_
_entity_poly.entity_id
_entity_poly.type
_entity_poly.pdbx_seq_one_letter_code
_entity_poly.pdbx_strand_id
1 'polypeptide(L)'
;MLRFVAIESGPDQFRAVPDPARRRSGRGAHVHPDPACLALAERRRAFGRALRISGVLDTGPLAEAVATAAHGQGVAVTEPEHTQ
;
A
#
# COMPACT_ATOMS: atom_id res chain seq x y z
N MET A 1 3.65 -2.36 -10.38
CA MET A 1 2.47 -2.02 -9.54
C MET A 1 2.72 -2.55 -8.14
N LEU A 2 2.72 -1.67 -7.14
CA LEU A 2 2.87 -2.01 -5.73
C LEU A 2 1.48 -2.17 -5.10
N ARG A 3 1.22 -3.32 -4.47
CA ARG A 3 -0.01 -3.53 -3.69
C ARG A 3 0.18 -3.00 -2.29
N PHE A 4 -0.86 -2.37 -1.77
CA PHE A 4 -0.94 -1.94 -0.38
C PHE A 4 -2.34 -2.24 0.16
N VAL A 5 -2.45 -2.37 1.47
CA VAL A 5 -3.71 -2.62 2.18
C VAL A 5 -3.91 -1.54 3.22
N ALA A 6 -5.14 -1.05 3.36
CA ALA A 6 -5.46 -0.23 4.52
C ALA A 6 -5.80 -1.14 5.70
N ILE A 7 -5.13 -0.89 6.82
CA ILE A 7 -5.46 -1.48 8.12
C ILE A 7 -6.05 -0.40 9.01
N GLU A 8 -7.09 -0.75 9.77
CA GLU A 8 -7.63 0.12 10.80
C GLU A 8 -6.62 0.22 11.95
N SER A 9 -6.23 1.44 12.29
CA SER A 9 -5.30 1.71 13.39
C SER A 9 -5.98 2.38 14.59
N GLY A 10 -7.22 2.86 14.41
CA GLY A 10 -8.00 3.54 15.44
C GLY A 10 -9.35 4.03 14.91
N PRO A 11 -10.13 4.74 15.74
CA PRO A 11 -11.40 5.29 15.32
C PRO A 11 -11.19 6.30 14.18
N ASP A 12 -11.77 6.00 13.02
CA ASP A 12 -11.64 6.78 11.79
C ASP A 12 -10.17 6.99 11.33
N GLN A 13 -9.27 6.09 11.73
CA GLN A 13 -7.86 6.13 11.38
C GLN A 13 -7.44 4.83 10.72
N PHE A 14 -6.84 4.97 9.56
CA PHE A 14 -6.37 3.88 8.72
C PHE A 14 -4.91 4.09 8.38
N ARG A 15 -4.19 3.00 8.17
CA ARG A 15 -2.79 3.02 7.77
C ARG A 15 -2.61 2.25 6.48
N ALA A 16 -2.05 2.89 5.47
CA ALA A 16 -1.77 2.29 4.17
C ALA A 16 -0.46 1.50 4.25
N VAL A 17 -0.55 0.19 4.45
CA VAL A 17 0.64 -0.65 4.62
C VAL A 17 0.94 -1.37 3.30
N PRO A 18 2.17 -1.30 2.78
CA PRO A 18 2.57 -2.05 1.60
C PRO A 18 2.43 -3.57 1.86
N ASP A 19 1.82 -4.28 0.90
CA ASP A 19 1.65 -5.74 0.91
C ASP A 19 2.11 -6.33 -0.44
N PRO A 20 3.42 -6.27 -0.73
CA PRO A 20 3.96 -6.84 -1.96
C PRO A 20 3.75 -8.36 -2.03
N ALA A 21 3.71 -9.04 -0.89
CA ALA A 21 3.60 -10.49 -0.78
C ALA A 21 2.17 -11.04 -0.95
N ARG A 22 1.15 -10.18 -1.15
CA ARG A 22 -0.28 -10.58 -1.21
C ARG A 22 -0.72 -11.48 -0.05
N ARG A 23 -0.13 -11.31 1.13
CA ARG A 23 -0.39 -12.20 2.28
C ARG A 23 -1.46 -11.70 3.22
N ARG A 24 -1.86 -10.43 3.12
CA ARG A 24 -2.91 -9.88 4.01
C ARG A 24 -4.29 -9.93 3.35
N SER A 25 -5.20 -10.61 4.03
CA SER A 25 -6.64 -10.47 3.79
C SER A 25 -7.10 -9.09 4.26
N GLY A 26 -7.65 -8.29 3.34
CA GLY A 26 -8.10 -6.94 3.61
C GLY A 26 -8.47 -6.17 2.34
N ARG A 27 -8.90 -4.91 2.52
CA ARG A 27 -9.16 -3.98 1.41
C ARG A 27 -7.82 -3.50 0.85
N GLY A 28 -7.39 -4.14 -0.24
CA GLY A 28 -6.16 -3.81 -0.95
C GLY A 28 -6.41 -2.90 -2.15
N ALA A 29 -5.46 -2.01 -2.41
CA ALA A 29 -5.39 -1.19 -3.61
C ALA A 29 -3.98 -1.26 -4.22
N HIS A 30 -3.87 -0.84 -5.48
CA HIS A 30 -2.64 -0.92 -6.25
C HIS A 30 -2.19 0.50 -6.59
N VAL A 31 -0.90 0.79 -6.43
CA VAL A 31 -0.30 2.08 -6.78
C VAL A 31 0.95 1.84 -7.64
N HIS A 32 1.30 2.81 -8.48
CA HIS A 32 2.60 2.77 -9.15
C HIS A 32 3.71 3.02 -8.10
N PRO A 33 4.84 2.29 -8.16
CA PRO A 33 6.01 2.57 -7.33
C PRO A 33 6.76 3.80 -7.87
N ASP A 34 6.02 4.90 -8.00
CA ASP A 34 6.52 6.19 -8.47
C ASP A 34 6.15 7.26 -7.44
N PRO A 35 7.13 8.02 -6.92
CA PRO A 35 6.88 9.01 -5.87
C PRO A 35 6.00 10.16 -6.36
N ALA A 36 6.03 10.51 -7.66
CA ALA A 36 5.17 11.56 -8.21
C ALA A 36 3.70 11.10 -8.26
N CYS A 37 3.45 9.84 -8.68
CA CYS A 37 2.13 9.23 -8.61
C CYS A 37 1.58 9.17 -7.18
N LEU A 38 2.42 8.76 -6.22
CA LEU A 38 2.04 8.70 -4.82
C LEU A 38 1.64 10.09 -4.30
N ALA A 39 2.50 11.10 -4.49
CA ALA A 39 2.25 12.46 -4.02
C ALA A 39 0.98 13.05 -4.63
N LEU A 40 0.70 12.78 -5.91
CA LEU A 40 -0.54 13.21 -6.55
C LEU A 40 -1.78 12.51 -5.96
N ALA A 41 -1.68 11.21 -5.71
CA ALA A 41 -2.75 10.42 -5.13
C ALA A 41 -3.03 10.79 -3.66
N GLU A 42 -2.00 11.12 -2.89
CA GLU A 42 -2.11 11.67 -1.53
C GLU A 42 -2.82 13.02 -1.55
N ARG A 43 -2.35 13.96 -2.39
CA ARG A 43 -2.96 15.30 -2.53
C ARG A 43 -4.44 15.23 -2.91
N ARG A 44 -4.81 14.26 -3.76
CA ARG A 44 -6.21 14.05 -4.21
C ARG A 44 -7.03 13.14 -3.30
N ARG A 45 -6.45 12.62 -2.20
CA ARG A 45 -7.04 11.58 -1.34
C ARG A 45 -7.61 10.40 -2.14
N ALA A 46 -6.93 10.04 -3.22
CA ALA A 46 -7.39 8.99 -4.13
C ALA A 46 -7.40 7.62 -3.44
N PHE A 47 -6.48 7.37 -2.50
CA PHE A 47 -6.39 6.14 -1.73
C PHE A 47 -7.58 5.94 -0.78
N GLY A 48 -7.91 6.99 -0.01
CA GLY A 48 -9.10 6.96 0.85
C GLY A 48 -10.36 6.70 0.03
N ARG A 49 -10.50 7.36 -1.13
CA ARG A 49 -11.63 7.15 -2.05
C ARG A 49 -11.68 5.75 -2.63
N ALA A 50 -10.54 5.20 -3.08
CA ALA A 50 -10.46 3.86 -3.66
C ALA A 50 -10.80 2.76 -2.63
N LEU A 51 -10.44 2.99 -1.36
CA LEU A 51 -10.67 2.06 -0.27
C LEU A 51 -12.00 2.30 0.47
N ARG A 52 -12.76 3.34 0.10
CA ARG A 52 -13.97 3.81 0.79
C ARG A 52 -13.71 4.10 2.27
N ILE A 53 -12.62 4.79 2.55
CA ILE A 53 -12.23 5.29 3.87
C ILE A 53 -12.62 6.76 3.97
N SER A 54 -13.44 7.09 4.96
CA SER A 54 -13.86 8.48 5.24
C SER A 54 -12.93 9.20 6.23
N GLY A 55 -11.96 8.48 6.81
CA GLY A 55 -11.07 8.99 7.85
C GLY A 55 -9.64 9.29 7.41
N VAL A 56 -8.78 9.51 8.40
CA VAL A 56 -7.35 9.83 8.18
C VAL A 56 -6.64 8.56 7.71
N LEU A 57 -5.99 8.63 6.54
CA LEU A 57 -5.16 7.55 6.02
C LEU A 57 -3.70 7.95 6.13
N ASP A 58 -2.96 7.28 7.02
CA ASP A 58 -1.51 7.40 7.12
C ASP A 58 -0.84 6.63 5.97
N THR A 59 -0.24 7.38 5.05
CA THR A 59 0.49 6.89 3.88
C THR A 59 2.00 6.83 4.09
N GLY A 60 2.51 7.24 5.25
CA GLY A 60 3.94 7.19 5.59
C GLY A 60 4.63 5.86 5.24
N PRO A 61 4.16 4.70 5.73
CA PRO A 61 4.78 3.41 5.40
C PRO A 61 4.64 3.01 3.92
N LEU A 62 3.60 3.49 3.23
CA LEU A 62 3.47 3.29 1.78
C LEU A 62 4.51 4.13 1.01
N ALA A 63 4.76 5.37 1.44
CA ALA A 63 5.72 6.27 0.81
C ALA A 63 7.14 5.74 0.87
N GLU A 64 7.54 5.23 2.03
CA GLU A 64 8.85 4.61 2.23
C GLU A 64 9.04 3.36 1.35
N ALA A 65 7.99 2.54 1.22
CA ALA A 65 8.02 1.38 0.33
C ALA A 65 7.97 1.76 -1.15
N VAL A 66 7.28 2.83 -1.54
CA VAL A 66 7.32 3.36 -2.91
C VAL A 66 8.73 3.85 -3.25
N ALA A 67 9.37 4.59 -2.34
CA ALA A 67 10.77 4.99 -2.52
C ALA A 67 11.69 3.76 -2.65
N THR A 68 11.53 2.76 -1.79
CA THR A 68 12.32 1.52 -1.85
C THR A 68 12.08 0.75 -3.16
N ALA A 69 10.82 0.61 -3.59
CA ALA A 69 10.44 -0.08 -4.82
C ALA A 69 10.85 0.68 -6.09
N ALA A 70 10.85 2.02 -6.06
CA ALA A 70 11.36 2.86 -7.14
C ALA A 70 12.87 2.64 -7.35
N HIS A 71 13.61 2.39 -6.27
CA HIS A 71 15.05 2.14 -6.29
C HIS A 71 15.44 0.68 -6.60
N GLY A 72 14.52 -0.28 -6.46
CA GLY A 72 14.81 -1.72 -6.52
C GLY A 72 13.78 -2.52 -7.30
N GLN A 73 13.54 -2.19 -8.57
CA GLN A 73 12.65 -2.98 -9.43
C GLN A 73 13.22 -4.39 -9.67
N GLY A 74 12.85 -5.35 -8.81
CA GLY A 74 13.09 -6.77 -9.04
C GLY A 74 13.32 -7.63 -7.81
N VAL A 75 12.38 -7.72 -6.85
CA VAL A 75 12.26 -8.93 -6.03
C VAL A 75 10.79 -9.30 -5.88
N ALA A 76 10.35 -10.17 -6.78
CA ALA A 76 9.25 -11.08 -6.49
C ALA A 76 9.76 -12.12 -5.47
N VAL A 77 9.47 -11.92 -4.18
CA VAL A 77 9.45 -13.04 -3.23
C VAL A 77 8.05 -13.65 -3.23
N THR A 78 7.75 -14.39 -4.28
CA THR A 78 6.92 -15.60 -4.17
C THR A 78 7.93 -16.73 -3.96
N GLU A 79 7.93 -17.46 -2.85
CA GLU A 79 6.91 -18.48 -2.58
C GLU A 79 6.54 -18.63 -1.09
N PRO A 80 5.31 -19.08 -0.77
CA PRO A 80 5.00 -19.84 0.43
C PRO A 80 5.45 -21.31 0.25
N GLU A 81 6.25 -21.81 1.18
CA GLU A 81 6.62 -23.24 1.23
C GLU A 81 5.36 -24.10 1.41
N HIS A 82 5.10 -24.93 0.41
CA HIS A 82 4.23 -26.09 0.44
C HIS A 82 4.89 -27.13 1.36
N THR A 83 4.30 -27.39 2.53
CA THR A 83 4.62 -28.60 3.31
C THR A 83 3.48 -29.58 3.15
N GLN A 84 3.86 -30.77 2.72
CA GLN A 84 3.05 -31.94 2.34
C GLN A 84 2.36 -32.58 3.53
#